data_AF-A0A1C4YA94-F1
#
_entry.id   AF-A0A1C4YA94-F1
#
_cell.length_a   1.000
_cell.length_b   1.000
_cell.length_c   1.000
_cell.angle_alpha   90.00
_cell.angle_beta   90.00
_cell.angle_gamma   90.00
#
_symmetry.space_group_name_H-M   'P 1'
#
loop_
_entity.id
_entity.type
_entity.pdbx_description
1 polymer ?
#
loop_
_entity_poly.entity_id
_entity_poly.type
_entity_poly.pdbx_seq_one_letter_code
_entity_poly.pdbx_strand_id
1 'polypeptide(L)' 'MRHPAVDAAVHAMINAEALSPADQIAQYEAAYETLRETLASIDQA' A
#
# COMPACT_ATOMS: atom_id res chain seq x y z
N MET A 1 9.85 -6.28 -13.87
CA MET A 1 10.03 -6.87 -12.52
C MET A 1 8.70 -6.75 -11.81
N ARG A 2 8.27 -7.76 -11.04
CA ARG A 2 7.02 -7.70 -10.27
C ARG A 2 7.37 -7.25 -8.85
N HIS A 3 6.57 -6.39 -8.24
CA HIS A 3 6.81 -5.85 -6.90
C HIS A 3 5.75 -6.39 -5.92
N PRO A 4 6.03 -7.49 -5.18
CA PRO A 4 5.05 -8.10 -4.29
C PRO A 4 4.48 -7.14 -3.24
N ALA A 5 5.26 -6.16 -2.79
CA ALA A 5 4.81 -5.12 -1.87
C ALA A 5 3.75 -4.20 -2.49
N VAL A 6 3.85 -3.89 -3.79
CA VAL A 6 2.83 -3.13 -4.53
C VAL A 6 1.55 -3.95 -4.66
N ASP A 7 1.67 -5.23 -5.01
CA ASP A 7 0.51 -6.13 -5.11
C ASP A 7 -0.24 -6.22 -3.77
N ALA A 8 0.49 -6.32 -2.66
CA ALA A 8 -0.08 -6.35 -1.32
C ALA A 8 -0.78 -5.03 -0.94
N ALA A 9 -0.16 -3.88 -1.24
CA ALA A 9 -0.74 -2.56 -0.97
C ALA A 9 -2.06 -2.34 -1.74
N VAL A 10 -2.11 -2.73 -3.02
CA VAL A 10 -3.33 -2.64 -3.84
C VAL A 10 -4.42 -3.55 -3.27
N HIS A 11 -4.08 -4.78 -2.88
CA HIS A 11 -5.04 -5.71 -2.30
C HIS A 11 -5.58 -5.22 -0.94
N ALA A 12 -4.73 -4.60 -0.12
CA ALA A 12 -5.14 -3.99 1.15
C ALA A 12 -6.15 -2.85 0.93
N MET A 13 -5.92 -2.00 -0.08
CA MET A 13 -6.86 -0.92 -0.43
C MET A 13 -8.23 -1.44 -0.89
N ILE A 14 -8.27 -2.54 -1.64
CA ILE A 14 -9.54 -3.20 -2.03
C ILE A 14 -10.29 -3.67 -0.79
N ASN A 15 -9.59 -4.29 0.17
CA ASN A 15 -10.21 -4.76 1.41
C ASN A 15 -10.64 -3.60 2.32
N ALA A 16 -9.93 -2.47 2.27
CA ALA A 16 -10.24 -1.29 3.06
C ALA A 16 -11.61 -0.67 2.72
N GLU A 17 -12.09 -0.82 1.48
CA GLU A 17 -13.39 -0.28 1.04
C GLU A 17 -14.56 -0.75 1.94
N ALA A 18 -14.46 -1.94 2.51
CA ALA A 18 -15.47 -2.51 3.41
C ALA A 18 -15.36 -2.04 4.87
N LEU A 19 -14.33 -1.27 5.23
CA LEU A 19 -14.05 -0.85 6.60
C LEU A 19 -14.77 0.46 6.96
N SER A 20 -14.80 0.75 8.27
CA SER A 20 -15.25 2.06 8.75
C SER A 20 -14.32 3.17 8.24
N PRO A 21 -14.78 4.43 8.10
CA PRO A 21 -13.93 5.52 7.64
C PRO A 21 -12.65 5.73 8.46
N ALA A 22 -12.69 5.49 9.77
CA ALA A 22 -11.51 5.59 10.63
C ALA A 22 -10.49 4.50 10.31
N ASP A 23 -10.96 3.28 10.06
CA ASP A 23 -10.09 2.14 9.72
C ASP A 23 -9.59 2.21 8.27
N GLN A 24 -10.35 2.83 7.36
CA GLN A 24 -9.91 3.13 6.00
C GLN A 24 -8.67 4.03 5.99
N ILE A 25 -8.63 5.06 6.83
CA ILE A 25 -7.49 5.98 6.93
C ILE A 25 -6.21 5.21 7.29
N ALA A 26 -6.27 4.34 8.30
CA ALA A 26 -5.13 3.52 8.69
C ALA A 26 -4.61 2.63 7.55
N GLN A 27 -5.52 2.07 6.74
CA GLN A 27 -5.12 1.26 5.57
C GLN A 27 -4.51 2.10 4.45
N TYR A 28 -5.03 3.30 4.20
CA TYR A 28 -4.46 4.21 3.20
C TYR A 28 -3.05 4.69 3.58
N GLU A 29 -2.82 5.00 4.86
CA GLU A 29 -1.51 5.37 5.38
C GLU A 29 -0.50 4.23 5.21
N ALA A 30 -0.87 3.01 5.57
CA ALA A 30 -0.02 1.82 5.41
C ALA A 30 0.29 1.51 3.94
N ALA A 31 -0.72 1.63 3.05
CA ALA A 31 -0.52 1.46 1.62
C ALA A 31 0.42 2.54 1.06
N TYR A 32 0.25 3.80 1.46
CA TYR A 32 1.12 4.90 1.06
C TYR A 32 2.58 4.66 1.46
N GLU A 33 2.82 4.25 2.71
CA GLU A 33 4.17 3.95 3.19
C GLU A 33 4.82 2.84 2.37
N THR A 34 4.10 1.73 2.15
CA THR A 34 4.57 0.59 1.37
C THR A 34 4.97 0.98 -0.06
N LEU A 35 4.13 1.80 -0.71
CA LEU A 35 4.38 2.26 -2.08
C LEU A 35 5.58 3.21 -2.14
N ARG A 36 5.70 4.12 -1.16
CA ARG A 36 6.84 5.05 -1.04
C ARG A 36 8.15 4.30 -0.85
N GLU A 37 8.19 3.30 0.02
CA GLU A 37 9.38 2.47 0.25
C GLU A 37 9.75 1.64 -0.97
N THR A 38 8.76 1.05 -1.64
CA THR A 38 9.01 0.28 -2.86
C THR A 38 9.60 1.15 -3.96
N LEU A 39 9.06 2.36 -4.17
CA LEU A 39 9.63 3.30 -5.13
C LEU A 39 11.06 3.69 -4.78
N ALA A 40 11.33 4.00 -3.51
CA ALA A 40 12.68 4.30 -3.05
C ALA A 40 13.67 3.14 -3.31
N SER A 41 13.22 1.89 -3.17
CA SER A 41 14.07 0.72 -3.46
C SER A 41 14.36 0.55 -4.96
N ILE A 42 13.43 0.95 -5.83
CA ILE A 42 13.62 0.94 -7.29
C ILE A 42 14.60 2.03 -7.70
N ASP A 43 14.47 3.24 -7.13
CA ASP A 43 15.34 4.38 -7.45
C ASP A 43 16.80 4.16 -7.00
N GLN A 44 17.02 3.26 -6.03
CA GLN A 44 18.35 2.90 -5.51
C GLN A 44 19.02 1.73 -6.25
N ALA A 45 18.29 1.03 -7.12
CA ALA A 45 18.77 -0.15 -7.85
C ALA A 45 19.45 0.23 -9.19
#